data_AF-A0A355DD40-F1
#
_entry.id   AF-A0A355DD40-F1
#
_cell.length_a   1.000
_cell.length_b   1.000
_cell.length_c   1.000
_cell.angle_alpha   90.00
_cell.angle_beta   90.00
_cell.angle_gamma   90.00
#
_symmetry.space_group_name_H-M   'P 1'
#
loop_
_entity.id
_entity.type
_entity.pdbx_description
1 polymer ?
#
loop_
_entity_poly.entity_id
_entity_poly.type
_entity_poly.pdbx_seq_one_letter_code
_entity_poly.pdbx_strand_id
1 'polypeptide(L)'
;EEVELAHTGHVGSFCVTHLPIPGRSDLVPPYVSAWIHLDGSAIGFLGLVAGCANEDVRIGMRVRAVWKPDGELGPTSESILHWEPTGEPDVPFERAGNRAWRAGGPDGRDGRQERGDA
;
A
#
# COMPACT_ATOMS: atom_id res chain seq x y z
N GLU A 1 -16.01 -2.37 -18.72
CA GLU A 1 -15.81 -3.81 -18.49
C GLU A 1 -15.07 -3.96 -17.17
N GLU A 2 -15.41 -4.97 -16.39
CA GLU A 2 -14.71 -5.29 -15.13
C GLU A 2 -13.48 -6.15 -15.44
N VAL A 3 -12.38 -5.92 -14.70
CA VAL A 3 -11.12 -6.65 -14.87
C VAL A 3 -10.67 -7.14 -13.51
N GLU A 4 -10.31 -8.42 -13.45
CA GLU A 4 -9.70 -9.03 -12.27
C GLU A 4 -8.31 -8.41 -12.03
N LEU A 5 -8.04 -7.96 -10.81
CA LEU A 5 -6.73 -7.45 -10.40
C LEU A 5 -5.99 -8.46 -9.53
N ALA A 6 -4.66 -8.34 -9.50
CA ALA A 6 -3.83 -9.19 -8.65
C ALA A 6 -4.11 -8.98 -7.16
N HIS A 7 -3.96 -10.04 -6.37
CA HIS A 7 -4.00 -10.00 -4.91
C HIS A 7 -2.65 -9.58 -4.29
N THR A 8 -1.74 -9.06 -5.12
CA THR A 8 -0.38 -8.62 -4.77
C THR A 8 -0.18 -7.18 -5.18
N GLY A 9 0.75 -6.50 -4.52
CA GLY A 9 1.09 -5.12 -4.80
C GLY A 9 2.25 -4.63 -3.96
N HIS A 10 2.36 -3.31 -3.84
CA HIS A 10 3.35 -2.67 -2.96
C HIS A 10 2.75 -1.55 -2.13
N VAL A 11 3.40 -1.27 -0.99
CA VAL A 11 3.11 -0.09 -0.16
C VAL A 11 3.51 1.17 -0.92
N GLY A 12 2.54 2.02 -1.26
CA GLY A 12 2.77 3.30 -1.92
C GLY A 12 3.08 4.44 -0.94
N SER A 13 2.35 4.49 0.17
CA SER A 13 2.56 5.38 1.31
C SER A 13 1.89 4.79 2.54
N PHE A 14 2.30 5.20 3.74
CA PHE A 14 1.73 4.66 4.98
C PHE A 14 1.86 5.64 6.14
N CYS A 15 1.08 5.39 7.19
CA CYS A 15 1.16 6.04 8.49
C CYS A 15 1.24 4.99 9.60
N VAL A 16 2.01 5.27 10.65
CA VAL A 16 2.01 4.46 11.88
C VAL A 16 1.21 5.18 12.96
N THR A 17 0.02 4.67 13.26
CA THR A 17 -0.91 5.30 14.19
C THR A 17 -0.71 4.72 15.59
N HIS A 18 -0.33 5.59 16.54
CA HIS A 18 -0.11 5.23 17.95
C HIS A 18 -1.28 5.62 18.85
N LEU A 19 -2.26 6.36 18.33
CA LEU A 19 -3.41 6.83 19.10
C LEU A 19 -4.64 5.99 18.75
N PRO A 20 -5.43 5.56 19.75
CA PRO A 20 -6.66 4.83 19.50
C PRO A 20 -7.69 5.76 18.85
N ILE A 21 -8.51 5.20 17.96
CA ILE A 21 -9.63 5.91 17.35
C ILE A 21 -10.90 5.60 18.17
N PRO A 22 -11.58 6.61 18.75
CA PRO A 22 -12.83 6.37 19.47
C PRO A 22 -13.85 5.62 18.60
N GLY A 23 -14.41 4.53 19.14
CA GLY A 23 -15.38 3.68 18.44
C GLY A 23 -14.78 2.59 17.53
N ARG A 24 -13.45 2.49 17.44
CA ARG A 24 -12.75 1.44 16.66
C ARG A 24 -11.85 0.60 17.58
N SER A 25 -12.47 -0.32 18.32
CA SER A 25 -11.75 -1.23 19.23
C SER A 25 -10.98 -2.35 18.51
N ASP A 26 -11.30 -2.59 17.24
CA ASP A 26 -10.63 -3.54 16.35
C ASP A 26 -9.23 -3.05 15.91
N LEU A 27 -8.99 -1.74 15.93
CA LEU A 27 -7.70 -1.14 15.56
C LEU A 27 -6.86 -0.87 16.81
N VAL A 28 -6.05 -1.85 17.20
CA VAL A 28 -5.16 -1.75 18.37
C VAL A 28 -3.86 -1.03 17.99
N PRO A 29 -3.55 0.14 18.58
CA PRO A 29 -2.28 0.82 18.32
C PRO A 29 -1.08 0.12 18.98
N PRO A 30 0.14 0.23 18.41
CA PRO A 30 0.42 0.87 17.13
C PRO A 30 0.05 -0.04 15.94
N TYR A 31 -0.51 0.55 14.89
CA TYR A 31 -0.81 -0.15 13.64
C TYR A 31 -0.41 0.68 12.42
N VAL A 32 -0.21 -0.01 11.29
CA VAL A 32 0.13 0.62 10.01
C VAL A 32 -1.07 0.61 9.07
N SER A 33 -1.50 1.80 8.66
CA SER A 33 -2.40 1.97 7.52
C SER A 33 -1.61 2.41 6.30
N ALA A 34 -1.90 1.81 5.15
CA ALA A 34 -1.14 2.03 3.93
C ALA A 34 -2.03 2.10 2.69
N TRP A 35 -1.61 2.91 1.74
CA TRP A 35 -2.11 2.86 0.37
C TRP A 35 -1.36 1.77 -0.39
N ILE A 36 -2.03 0.66 -0.67
CA ILE A 36 -1.50 -0.47 -1.41
C ILE A 36 -1.80 -0.28 -2.89
N HIS A 37 -0.77 -0.27 -3.72
CA HIS A 37 -0.92 -0.23 -5.17
C HIS A 37 -0.84 -1.65 -5.70
N LEU A 38 -1.99 -2.21 -6.09
CA LEU A 38 -2.06 -3.54 -6.67
C LEU A 38 -1.35 -3.59 -8.02
N ASP A 39 -0.78 -4.74 -8.34
CA ASP A 39 -0.15 -4.93 -9.64
C ASP A 39 -1.20 -4.79 -10.75
N GLY A 40 -0.93 -3.90 -11.70
CA GLY A 40 -1.86 -3.54 -12.77
C GLY A 40 -2.92 -2.49 -12.39
N SER A 41 -2.98 -2.05 -11.12
CA SER A 41 -3.89 -0.98 -10.70
C SER A 41 -3.29 0.40 -10.95
N ALA A 42 -4.14 1.30 -11.42
CA ALA A 42 -3.84 2.73 -11.51
C ALA A 42 -3.94 3.41 -10.13
N ILE A 43 -4.86 2.95 -9.27
CA ILE A 43 -5.19 3.59 -8.00
C ILE A 43 -4.76 2.76 -6.79
N GLY A 44 -4.49 3.44 -5.69
CA GLY A 44 -4.23 2.78 -4.41
C GLY A 44 -5.50 2.28 -3.74
N PHE A 45 -5.38 1.19 -2.99
CA PHE A 45 -6.37 0.64 -2.10
C PHE A 45 -5.91 0.85 -0.65
N LEU A 46 -6.76 1.42 0.20
CA LEU A 46 -6.41 1.65 1.60
C LEU A 46 -6.59 0.36 2.42
N GLY A 47 -5.54 -0.09 3.10
CA GLY A 47 -5.58 -1.30 3.92
C GLY A 47 -4.62 -1.23 5.13
N LEU A 48 -4.70 -2.25 5.98
CA LEU A 48 -3.78 -2.44 7.10
C LEU A 48 -2.61 -3.32 6.69
N VAL A 49 -1.39 -2.98 7.10
CA VAL A 49 -0.20 -3.83 6.93
C VAL A 49 0.08 -4.52 8.27
N ALA A 50 0.26 -5.84 8.23
CA ALA A 50 0.61 -6.66 9.39
C ALA A 50 1.51 -7.84 8.95
N GLY A 51 1.85 -8.75 9.87
CA GLY A 51 2.76 -9.87 9.59
C GLY A 51 4.25 -9.50 9.66
N CYS A 52 4.58 -8.24 10.00
CA CYS A 52 5.94 -7.77 10.31
C CYS A 52 5.90 -6.73 11.43
N ALA A 53 7.07 -6.30 11.91
CA ALA A 53 7.16 -5.16 12.81
C ALA A 53 6.76 -3.87 12.08
N ASN A 54 6.16 -2.91 12.80
CA ASN A 54 5.68 -1.67 12.18
C ASN A 54 6.84 -0.83 11.63
N GLU A 55 7.98 -0.85 12.30
CA GLU A 55 9.23 -0.19 11.88
C GLU A 55 9.85 -0.81 10.61
N ASP A 56 9.47 -2.03 10.25
CA ASP A 56 9.95 -2.66 9.03
C ASP A 56 9.20 -2.18 7.79
N VAL A 57 8.01 -1.56 7.93
CA VAL A 57 7.21 -1.15 6.77
C VAL A 57 7.93 -0.04 6.00
N ARG A 58 8.04 -0.22 4.69
CA ARG A 58 8.75 0.69 3.78
C ARG A 58 7.90 0.99 2.56
N ILE A 59 8.04 2.19 2.02
CA ILE A 59 7.50 2.51 0.69
C ILE A 59 8.21 1.62 -0.33
N GLY A 60 7.44 0.94 -1.17
CA GLY A 60 7.91 -0.04 -2.15
C GLY A 60 7.83 -1.50 -1.67
N MET A 61 7.64 -1.74 -0.38
CA MET A 61 7.56 -3.10 0.17
C MET A 61 6.48 -3.92 -0.53
N ARG A 62 6.86 -5.10 -1.03
CA ARG A 62 5.97 -6.05 -1.69
C ARG A 62 5.08 -6.75 -0.66
N VAL A 63 3.78 -6.73 -0.92
CA VAL A 63 2.76 -7.27 -0.04
C VAL A 63 1.73 -8.11 -0.80
N ARG A 64 1.07 -9.01 -0.09
CA ARG A 64 -0.08 -9.78 -0.58
C ARG A 64 -1.24 -9.68 0.38
N ALA A 65 -2.45 -9.73 -0.16
CA ALA A 65 -3.66 -9.72 0.65
C ALA A 65 -3.81 -11.04 1.43
N VAL A 66 -4.17 -10.91 2.69
CA VAL A 66 -4.67 -12.01 3.52
C VAL A 66 -6.18 -11.88 3.59
N TRP A 67 -6.87 -12.82 2.96
CA TRP A 67 -8.32 -12.80 2.84
C TRP A 67 -8.99 -13.51 4.01
N LYS A 68 -10.22 -13.11 4.32
CA LYS A 68 -11.13 -13.94 5.09
C LYS A 68 -11.41 -15.26 4.35
N PRO A 69 -11.86 -16.32 5.06
CA PRO A 69 -12.35 -17.53 4.41
C PRO A 69 -13.47 -17.23 3.42
N ASP A 70 -13.57 -18.00 2.33
CA ASP A 70 -14.52 -17.75 1.23
C ASP A 70 -15.98 -17.57 1.68
N GLY A 71 -16.40 -18.28 2.74
CA GLY A 71 -17.75 -18.20 3.30
C GLY A 71 -18.05 -16.89 4.06
N GLU A 72 -17.06 -16.06 4.32
CA GLU A 72 -17.15 -14.78 5.03
C GLU A 72 -16.86 -13.57 4.14
N LEU A 73 -16.62 -13.79 2.85
CA LEU A 73 -16.40 -12.72 1.89
C LEU A 73 -17.70 -11.95 1.65
N GLY A 74 -17.59 -10.61 1.69
CA GLY A 74 -18.66 -9.69 1.36
C GLY A 74 -18.20 -8.59 0.40
N PRO A 75 -19.12 -7.75 -0.09
CA PRO A 75 -18.81 -6.64 -0.99
C PRO A 75 -18.24 -5.43 -0.22
N THR A 76 -17.39 -5.67 0.77
CA THR A 76 -16.75 -4.64 1.60
C THR A 76 -15.25 -4.87 1.64
N SER A 77 -14.48 -3.81 1.94
CA SER A 77 -13.03 -3.91 2.12
C SER A 77 -12.63 -4.80 3.30
N GLU A 78 -13.56 -5.10 4.21
CA GLU A 78 -13.34 -5.98 5.37
C GLU A 78 -13.13 -7.46 4.98
N SER A 79 -13.34 -7.82 3.72
CA SER A 79 -12.98 -9.14 3.19
C SER A 79 -11.47 -9.39 3.20
N ILE A 80 -10.67 -8.32 3.19
CA ILE A 80 -9.22 -8.37 3.37
C ILE A 80 -8.92 -8.12 4.85
N LEU A 81 -8.30 -9.08 5.52
CA LEU A 81 -7.90 -8.98 6.92
C LEU A 81 -6.74 -7.99 7.09
N HIS A 82 -5.70 -8.16 6.27
CA HIS A 82 -4.53 -7.27 6.21
C HIS A 82 -3.69 -7.60 4.97
N TRP A 83 -2.64 -6.82 4.77
CA TRP A 83 -1.59 -7.04 3.78
C TRP A 83 -0.31 -7.44 4.49
N GLU A 84 0.30 -8.55 4.07
CA GLU A 84 1.54 -9.03 4.68
C GLU A 84 2.71 -9.04 3.69
N PRO A 85 3.96 -8.85 4.15
CA PRO A 85 5.12 -8.86 3.28
C PRO A 85 5.28 -10.19 2.55
N THR A 86 5.64 -10.13 1.27
CA THR A 86 5.93 -11.35 0.48
C THR A 86 7.39 -11.83 0.65
N GLY A 87 8.28 -10.95 1.12
CA GLY A 87 9.73 -11.18 1.16
C GLY A 87 10.45 -10.89 -0.17
N GLU A 88 9.72 -10.54 -1.21
CA GLU A 88 10.31 -10.07 -2.47
C GLU A 88 11.00 -8.70 -2.28
N PRO A 89 12.01 -8.37 -3.12
CA PRO A 89 12.64 -7.05 -3.10
C PRO A 89 11.64 -5.91 -3.27
N ASP A 90 11.86 -4.82 -2.53
CA ASP A 90 11.02 -3.62 -2.60
C ASP A 90 11.02 -3.02 -4.02
N VAL A 91 9.87 -2.52 -4.46
CA VAL A 91 9.75 -1.65 -5.63
C VAL A 91 10.55 -0.36 -5.36
N PRO A 92 11.42 0.09 -6.28
CA PRO A 92 12.17 1.32 -6.09
C PRO A 92 11.26 2.50 -5.75
N PHE A 93 11.68 3.34 -4.79
CA PHE A 93 10.89 4.45 -4.26
C PHE A 93 10.30 5.38 -5.35
N GLU A 94 11.07 5.67 -6.40
CA GLU A 94 10.64 6.52 -7.54
C GLU A 94 9.53 5.91 -8.38
N ARG A 95 9.32 4.59 -8.26
CA ARG A 95 8.28 3.83 -8.96
C ARG A 95 7.17 3.36 -8.02
N ALA A 96 7.28 3.63 -6.72
CA ALA A 96 6.31 3.22 -5.73
C ALA A 96 5.17 4.25 -5.58
N GLY A 97 3.98 3.76 -5.23
CA GLY A 97 2.79 4.59 -5.05
C GLY A 97 2.44 5.46 -6.25
N ASN A 98 1.99 6.69 -5.98
CA ASN A 98 1.62 7.65 -7.02
C ASN A 98 2.80 8.15 -7.87
N ARG A 99 4.05 7.80 -7.50
CA ARG A 99 5.24 8.19 -8.28
C ARG A 99 5.43 7.34 -9.54
N ALA A 100 4.87 6.11 -9.56
CA ALA A 100 4.86 5.24 -10.74
C ALA A 100 4.36 5.96 -12.01
N TRP A 101 3.37 6.84 -11.85
CA TRP A 101 2.79 7.65 -12.92
C TRP A 101 3.79 8.61 -13.57
N ARG A 102 4.75 9.14 -12.81
CA ARG A 102 5.79 10.06 -13.31
C ARG A 102 6.92 9.31 -14.01
N ALA A 103 7.24 8.12 -13.54
CA ALA A 103 8.29 7.28 -14.13
C ALA A 103 7.91 6.69 -15.50
N GLY A 104 6.61 6.57 -15.81
CA GLY A 104 6.10 5.96 -17.05
C GLY A 104 5.54 6.92 -18.10
N GLY A 105 5.62 8.24 -17.89
CA GLY A 105 5.18 9.21 -18.90
C GLY A 105 6.06 9.16 -20.15
N PRO A 106 5.51 9.42 -21.36
CA PRO A 106 6.21 9.29 -22.64
C PRO A 106 7.44 10.20 -22.80
N ASP A 107 7.71 11.07 -21.85
CA ASP A 107 8.70 12.12 -21.97
C ASP A 107 9.92 11.94 -21.06
N GLY A 108 9.98 10.94 -20.17
CA GLY A 108 11.20 10.56 -19.44
C GLY A 108 12.04 11.71 -18.85
N ARG A 109 11.45 12.88 -18.57
CA ARG A 109 12.19 14.05 -18.13
C ARG A 109 12.44 13.91 -16.63
N ASP A 110 13.68 13.52 -16.36
CA ASP A 110 14.33 13.52 -15.06
C ASP A 110 13.92 14.78 -14.28
N GLY A 111 13.18 14.57 -13.19
CA GLY A 111 12.58 15.60 -12.37
C GLY A 111 13.61 16.31 -11.49
N ARG A 112 14.73 16.77 -12.06
CA ARG A 112 15.67 17.66 -11.39
C ARG A 112 14.97 19.00 -11.16
N GLN A 113 14.21 19.06 -10.08
CA GLN A 113 13.75 20.32 -9.49
C GLN A 113 15.02 21.04 -9.02
N GLU A 114 15.48 22.01 -9.81
CA GLU A 114 16.45 22.98 -9.35
C GLU A 114 15.88 23.66 -8.11
N ARG A 115 16.56 23.44 -6.96
CA ARG A 115 16.30 24.23 -5.76
C ARG A 115 16.67 25.67 -6.12
N GLY A 116 15.67 26.52 -6.28
CA GLY A 116 15.85 27.95 -6.22
C GLY A 116 16.11 28.32 -4.76
N ASP A 117 17.31 28.80 -4.48
CA ASP A 117 17.62 29.49 -3.23
C ASP A 117 16.75 30.75 -3.12
N ALA A 118 16.10 30.89 -1.96
CA ALA A 118 15.58 32.15 -1.43
C ALA A 118 15.71 32.13 0.09
#